data_AF-A0A4E9FZY6-F1
#
_entry.id   AF-A0A4E9FZY6-F1
#
_cell.length_a   1.000
_cell.length_b   1.000
_cell.length_c   1.000
_cell.angle_alpha   90.00
_cell.angle_beta   90.00
_cell.angle_gamma   90.00
#
_symmetry.space_group_name_H-M   'P 1'
#
loop_
_entity.id
_entity.type
_entity.pdbx_description
1 polymer ?
#
loop_
_entity_poly.entity_id
_entity_poly.type
_entity_poly.pdbx_seq_one_letter_code
_entity_poly.pdbx_strand_id
1 'polypeptide(L)'
;MSASIIVQATPVKANLEGLLDEIQQMDLTPLDQKATVEVLCQQYEARARIIKEKLMRLEKYVGTLEKINDKWLEHIQLAPMSQKKKEEEKYEQMANDDRELALKRLAQIKEPSLTECRPVVNLTQLSSPTFSGDPKTWREFWSSFEASVHSQNIPDI
;
A
#
# COMPACT_ATOMS: atom_id res chain seq x y z
N MET A 1 14.60 27.10 -21.04
CA MET A 1 13.33 26.36 -20.85
C MET A 1 13.48 25.23 -19.85
N SER A 2 14.49 24.36 -19.93
CA SER A 2 14.79 23.38 -18.86
C SER A 2 14.84 23.97 -17.46
N ALA A 3 15.44 25.17 -17.29
CA ALA A 3 15.38 25.89 -16.02
C ALA A 3 13.94 26.09 -15.48
N SER A 4 12.97 26.40 -16.35
CA SER A 4 11.56 26.51 -15.97
C SER A 4 10.96 25.16 -15.58
N ILE A 5 11.30 24.10 -16.31
CA ILE A 5 10.85 22.73 -16.01
C ILE A 5 11.39 22.26 -14.65
N ILE A 6 12.68 22.50 -14.39
CA ILE A 6 13.32 22.20 -13.10
C ILE A 6 12.59 22.97 -11.99
N VAL A 7 12.36 24.27 -12.16
CA VAL A 7 11.62 25.10 -11.20
C VAL A 7 10.20 24.57 -10.94
N GLN A 8 9.52 24.00 -11.94
CA GLN A 8 8.21 23.37 -11.76
C GLN A 8 8.30 22.03 -11.01
N ALA A 9 9.35 21.25 -11.24
CA ALA A 9 9.54 19.95 -10.60
C ALA A 9 9.93 20.09 -9.11
N THR A 10 10.77 21.07 -8.77
CA THR A 10 11.30 21.28 -7.41
C THR A 10 10.24 21.26 -6.30
N PRO A 11 9.14 22.05 -6.35
CA PRO A 11 8.15 22.03 -5.28
C PRO A 11 7.40 20.70 -5.19
N VAL A 12 7.19 20.01 -6.31
CA VAL A 12 6.51 18.70 -6.32
C VAL A 12 7.39 17.64 -5.66
N LYS A 13 8.70 17.67 -5.92
CA LYS A 13 9.69 16.80 -5.27
C LYS A 13 9.75 17.04 -3.76
N ALA A 14 9.85 18.30 -3.34
CA ALA A 14 9.84 18.65 -1.93
C ALA A 14 8.55 18.18 -1.22
N ASN A 15 7.39 18.30 -1.87
CA ASN A 15 6.13 17.79 -1.33
C ASN A 15 6.12 16.25 -1.23
N LEU A 16 6.70 15.54 -2.19
CA LEU A 16 6.84 14.08 -2.13
C LEU A 16 7.77 13.65 -1.01
N GLU A 17 8.90 14.33 -0.84
CA GLU A 17 9.82 14.07 0.27
C GLU A 17 9.13 14.27 1.62
N GLY A 18 8.42 15.39 1.80
CA GLY A 18 7.62 15.64 2.99
C GLY A 18 6.54 14.59 3.22
N LEU A 19 5.88 14.10 2.15
CA LEU A 19 4.90 13.02 2.24
C LEU A 19 5.54 11.69 2.68
N LEU A 20 6.74 11.37 2.19
CA LEU A 20 7.48 10.18 2.62
C LEU A 20 7.88 10.26 4.08
N ASP A 21 8.29 11.45 4.55
CA ASP A 21 8.55 11.70 5.97
C ASP A 21 7.26 11.54 6.80
N GLU A 22 6.12 12.07 6.34
CA GLU A 22 4.81 11.83 6.98
C GLU A 22 4.46 10.34 7.06
N ILE A 23 4.68 9.57 5.98
CA ILE A 23 4.40 8.12 5.92
C ILE A 23 5.28 7.36 6.91
N GLN A 24 6.56 7.73 7.01
CA GLN A 24 7.49 7.09 7.95
C GLN A 24 7.08 7.32 9.41
N GLN A 25 6.44 8.44 9.71
CA GLN A 25 5.92 8.76 11.04
C GLN A 25 4.50 8.21 11.30
N MET A 26 3.90 7.49 10.35
CA MET A 26 2.58 6.90 10.56
C MET A 26 2.64 5.80 11.62
N ASP A 27 1.81 5.94 12.65
CA ASP A 27 1.62 4.89 13.64
C ASP A 27 0.84 3.71 13.05
N LEU A 28 1.61 2.70 12.63
CA LEU A 28 1.12 1.40 12.19
C LEU A 28 1.40 0.31 13.23
N THR A 29 1.59 0.68 14.51
CA THR A 29 1.82 -0.29 15.59
C THR A 29 0.76 -1.39 15.59
N PRO A 30 1.07 -2.62 16.02
CA PRO A 30 0.06 -3.67 16.14
C PRO A 30 -1.12 -3.18 16.96
N LEU A 31 -2.35 -3.37 16.45
CA LEU A 31 -3.55 -3.02 17.19
C LEU A 31 -3.68 -3.90 18.44
N ASP A 32 -4.27 -3.35 19.49
CA ASP A 32 -4.56 -4.11 20.69
C ASP A 32 -5.61 -5.19 20.37
N GLN A 33 -5.15 -6.42 20.22
CA GLN A 33 -6.01 -7.57 19.93
C GLN A 33 -6.98 -7.90 21.08
N LYS A 34 -6.79 -7.30 22.27
CA LYS A 34 -7.70 -7.44 23.41
C LYS A 34 -8.78 -6.37 23.44
N ALA A 35 -8.73 -5.40 22.53
CA ALA A 35 -9.80 -4.42 22.37
C ALA A 35 -11.11 -5.10 21.98
N THR A 36 -12.24 -4.44 22.27
CA THR A 36 -13.54 -4.92 21.80
C THR A 36 -13.60 -4.87 20.27
N VAL A 37 -14.44 -5.70 19.67
CA VAL A 37 -14.61 -5.76 18.20
C VAL A 37 -14.94 -4.38 17.62
N GLU A 38 -15.81 -3.62 18.29
CA GLU A 38 -16.18 -2.26 17.86
C GLU A 38 -14.96 -1.32 17.83
N VAL A 39 -14.13 -1.33 18.88
CA VAL A 39 -12.91 -0.51 18.96
C VAL A 39 -11.92 -0.94 17.88
N LEU A 40 -11.75 -2.25 17.67
CA LEU A 40 -10.85 -2.78 16.65
C LEU A 40 -11.31 -2.38 15.23
N CYS A 41 -12.61 -2.46 14.95
CA CYS A 41 -13.19 -1.98 13.70
C CYS A 41 -12.91 -0.49 13.48
N GLN A 42 -13.18 0.37 14.47
CA GLN A 42 -12.92 1.80 14.37
C GLN A 42 -11.44 2.11 14.12
N GLN A 43 -10.54 1.36 14.77
CA GLN A 43 -9.09 1.48 14.57
C GLN A 43 -8.67 1.11 13.14
N TYR A 44 -9.16 -0.02 12.60
CA TYR A 44 -8.89 -0.41 11.21
C TYR A 44 -9.46 0.60 10.22
N GLU A 45 -10.67 1.10 10.42
CA GLU A 45 -11.27 2.12 9.56
C GLU A 45 -10.51 3.45 9.60
N ALA A 46 -10.04 3.88 10.78
CA ALA A 46 -9.19 5.06 10.91
C ALA A 46 -7.87 4.87 10.15
N ARG A 47 -7.20 3.72 10.30
CA ARG A 47 -5.97 3.40 9.58
C ARG A 47 -6.17 3.34 8.08
N ALA A 48 -7.21 2.66 7.62
CA ALA A 48 -7.56 2.57 6.22
C ALA A 48 -7.80 3.96 5.61
N ARG A 49 -8.49 4.85 6.33
CA ARG A 49 -8.67 6.25 5.90
C ARG A 49 -7.34 6.99 5.76
N ILE A 50 -6.45 6.90 6.74
CA ILE A 50 -5.14 7.57 6.69
C ILE A 50 -4.28 7.02 5.54
N ILE A 51 -4.19 5.70 5.40
CA ILE A 51 -3.41 5.07 4.32
C ILE A 51 -3.95 5.47 2.94
N LYS A 52 -5.27 5.42 2.76
CA LYS A 52 -5.91 5.83 1.50
C LYS A 52 -5.60 7.28 1.17
N GLU A 53 -5.65 8.15 2.17
CA GLU A 53 -5.31 9.56 2.05
C GLU A 53 -3.88 9.78 1.55
N LYS A 54 -2.89 9.09 2.15
CA LYS A 54 -1.49 9.15 1.71
C LYS A 54 -1.29 8.63 0.29
N LEU A 55 -1.92 7.51 -0.06
CA LEU A 55 -1.88 6.95 -1.41
C LEU A 55 -2.41 7.97 -2.44
N MET A 56 -3.55 8.61 -2.18
CA MET A 56 -4.10 9.63 -3.08
C MET A 56 -3.14 10.82 -3.29
N ARG A 57 -2.47 11.29 -2.24
CA ARG A 57 -1.46 12.35 -2.38
C ARG A 57 -0.25 11.90 -3.19
N LEU A 58 0.24 10.69 -2.93
CA LEU A 58 1.39 10.12 -3.64
C LEU A 58 1.09 10.00 -5.13
N GLU A 59 -0.05 9.42 -5.50
CA GLU A 59 -0.52 9.32 -6.88
C GLU A 59 -0.60 10.70 -7.55
N LYS A 60 -1.16 11.70 -6.85
CA LYS A 60 -1.27 13.07 -7.37
C LYS A 60 0.10 13.67 -7.67
N TYR A 61 1.07 13.54 -6.76
CA TYR A 61 2.39 14.14 -6.95
C TYR A 61 3.21 13.39 -8.00
N VAL A 62 3.18 12.05 -8.00
CA VAL A 62 3.83 11.23 -9.04
C VAL A 62 3.25 11.57 -10.41
N GLY A 63 1.93 11.59 -10.56
CA GLY A 63 1.29 11.96 -11.83
C GLY A 63 1.56 13.41 -12.27
N THR A 64 1.90 14.29 -11.34
CA THR A 64 2.37 15.66 -11.69
C THR A 64 3.81 15.62 -12.20
N LEU A 65 4.70 14.85 -11.56
CA LEU A 65 6.07 14.67 -12.02
C LEU A 65 6.14 13.98 -13.38
N GLU A 66 5.30 12.97 -13.63
CA GLU A 66 5.20 12.30 -14.93
C GLU A 66 4.88 13.31 -16.05
N LYS A 67 3.88 14.18 -15.84
CA LYS A 67 3.54 15.24 -16.82
C LYS A 67 4.66 16.24 -17.03
N ILE A 68 5.41 16.58 -15.97
CA ILE A 68 6.57 17.47 -16.07
C ILE A 68 7.70 16.78 -16.85
N ASN A 69 7.90 15.49 -16.60
CA ASN A 69 8.87 14.65 -17.28
C ASN A 69 8.57 14.53 -18.78
N ASP A 70 7.32 14.26 -19.15
CA ASP A 70 6.88 14.19 -20.54
C ASP A 70 7.15 15.50 -21.30
N LYS A 71 6.83 16.64 -20.68
CA LYS A 71 7.14 17.96 -21.24
C LYS A 71 8.63 18.19 -21.43
N TRP A 72 9.45 17.68 -20.52
CA TRP A 72 10.91 17.78 -20.66
C TRP A 72 11.41 16.93 -21.83
N LEU A 73 10.95 15.69 -21.94
CA LEU A 73 11.30 14.81 -23.05
C LEU A 73 10.89 15.41 -24.40
N GLU A 74 9.68 15.96 -24.50
CA GLU A 74 9.22 16.68 -25.69
C GLU A 74 10.14 17.88 -26.00
N HIS A 75 10.50 18.67 -24.98
CA HIS A 75 11.39 19.81 -25.16
C HIS A 75 12.78 19.40 -25.69
N ILE A 76 13.35 18.32 -25.17
CA ILE A 76 14.63 17.77 -25.62
C ILE A 76 14.54 17.31 -27.08
N GLN A 77 13.43 16.65 -27.45
CA GLN A 77 13.22 16.18 -28.81
C GLN A 77 13.12 17.31 -29.82
N LEU A 78 12.44 18.41 -29.45
CA LEU A 78 12.27 19.61 -30.28
C LEU A 78 13.48 20.56 -30.25
N ALA A 79 14.44 20.35 -29.36
CA ALA A 79 15.61 21.21 -29.24
C ALA A 79 16.49 21.14 -30.51
N PRO A 80 17.11 22.26 -30.94
CA PRO A 80 18.11 22.24 -32.00
C PRO A 80 19.25 21.28 -31.67
N MET A 81 19.81 20.61 -32.69
CA MET A 81 20.85 19.59 -32.50
C MET A 81 22.07 20.09 -31.70
N SER A 82 22.40 21.38 -31.83
CA SER A 82 23.49 22.03 -31.08
C SER A 82 23.24 22.16 -29.57
N GLN A 83 21.97 22.11 -29.15
CA GLN A 83 21.54 22.21 -27.75
C GLN A 83 21.05 20.88 -27.19
N LYS A 84 20.52 19.99 -28.04
CA LYS A 84 19.92 18.72 -27.66
C LYS A 84 20.79 17.91 -26.69
N LYS A 85 22.07 17.71 -27.02
CA LYS A 85 23.02 16.99 -26.17
C LYS A 85 23.16 17.62 -24.76
N LYS A 86 23.21 18.95 -24.67
CA LYS A 86 23.32 19.66 -23.39
C LYS A 86 22.05 19.54 -22.55
N GLU A 87 20.89 19.49 -23.20
CA GLU A 87 19.61 19.31 -22.51
C GLU A 87 19.39 17.86 -22.07
N GLU A 88 19.85 16.88 -22.86
CA GLU A 88 19.90 15.45 -22.49
C GLU A 88 20.80 15.21 -21.27
N GLU A 89 22.01 15.79 -21.26
CA GLU A 89 22.94 15.68 -20.12
C GLU A 89 22.33 16.25 -18.82
N LYS A 90 21.64 17.39 -18.89
CA LYS A 90 20.94 17.97 -17.72
C LYS A 90 19.80 17.07 -17.23
N TYR A 91 19.03 16.52 -18.15
CA TYR A 91 17.93 15.61 -17.82
C TYR A 91 18.46 14.34 -17.15
N GLU A 92 19.50 13.74 -17.72
CA GLU A 92 20.12 12.53 -17.19
C GLU A 92 20.73 12.78 -15.81
N GLN A 93 21.40 13.91 -15.61
CA GLN A 93 21.91 14.31 -14.29
C GLN A 93 20.78 14.39 -13.27
N MET A 94 19.71 15.13 -13.58
CA MET A 94 18.57 15.29 -12.66
C MET A 94 17.91 13.94 -12.34
N ALA A 95 17.68 13.10 -13.35
CA ALA A 95 17.03 11.81 -13.18
C ALA A 95 17.88 10.85 -12.33
N ASN A 96 19.21 10.89 -12.49
CA ASN A 96 20.13 10.09 -11.69
C ASN A 96 20.15 10.56 -10.23
N ASP A 97 20.22 11.87 -9.98
CA ASP A 97 20.19 12.45 -8.63
C ASP A 97 18.90 12.07 -7.90
N ASP A 98 17.75 12.20 -8.57
CA ASP A 98 16.45 11.82 -8.01
C ASP A 98 16.36 10.32 -7.73
N ARG A 99 16.88 9.48 -8.64
CA ARG A 99 16.88 8.03 -8.49
C ARG A 99 17.71 7.61 -7.29
N GLU A 100 18.90 8.18 -7.11
CA GLU A 100 19.76 7.90 -5.97
C GLU A 100 19.07 8.31 -4.66
N LEU A 101 18.47 9.49 -4.62
CA LEU A 101 17.70 9.95 -3.46
C LEU A 101 16.53 9.02 -3.13
N ALA A 102 15.77 8.60 -4.15
CA ALA A 102 14.64 7.68 -3.98
C ALA A 102 15.09 6.32 -3.43
N LEU A 103 16.17 5.73 -3.98
CA LEU A 103 16.73 4.47 -3.48
C LEU A 103 17.19 4.59 -2.02
N LYS A 104 17.85 5.69 -1.67
CA LYS A 104 18.28 5.98 -0.30
C LYS A 104 17.09 6.11 0.66
N ARG A 105 15.98 6.70 0.23
CA ARG A 105 14.76 6.81 1.05
C ARG A 105 14.06 5.45 1.19
N LEU A 106 13.92 4.69 0.11
CA LEU A 106 13.33 3.34 0.14
C LEU A 106 14.10 2.41 1.07
N ALA A 107 15.43 2.48 1.09
CA ALA A 107 16.25 1.69 2.02
C ALA A 107 16.04 2.06 3.50
N GLN A 108 15.59 3.29 3.80
CA GLN A 108 15.29 3.75 5.17
C GLN A 108 13.86 3.41 5.61
N ILE A 109 12.96 3.17 4.66
CA ILE A 109 11.65 2.61 4.96
C ILE A 109 11.89 1.17 5.38
N LYS A 110 12.09 1.00 6.68
CA LYS A 110 12.22 -0.30 7.33
C LYS A 110 10.97 -1.08 6.95
N GLU A 111 11.11 -2.14 6.14
CA GLU A 111 10.04 -3.12 6.00
C GLU A 111 9.65 -3.52 7.42
N PRO A 112 8.41 -3.24 7.85
CA PRO A 112 7.93 -3.86 9.06
C PRO A 112 8.01 -5.34 8.76
N SER A 113 8.87 -6.06 9.48
CA SER A 113 8.88 -7.51 9.42
C SER A 113 7.44 -7.93 9.72
N LEU A 114 6.70 -8.38 8.70
CA LEU A 114 5.31 -8.82 8.82
C LEU A 114 5.18 -10.11 9.64
N THR A 115 6.16 -10.43 10.47
CA THR A 115 6.28 -11.66 11.24
C THR A 115 5.22 -11.82 12.33
N GLU A 116 4.42 -10.79 12.65
CA GLU A 116 3.46 -10.85 13.76
C GLU A 116 1.99 -10.57 13.40
N CYS A 117 1.60 -10.66 12.13
CA CYS A 117 0.18 -10.79 11.77
C CYS A 117 -0.22 -12.28 11.73
N ARG A 118 -0.02 -13.01 12.84
CA ARG A 118 -0.83 -14.21 13.09
C ARG A 118 -1.96 -13.78 14.00
N PRO A 119 -3.15 -13.40 13.48
CA PRO A 119 -4.33 -13.49 14.30
C PRO A 119 -4.45 -14.96 14.67
N VAL A 120 -4.08 -15.30 15.90
CA VAL A 120 -4.45 -16.59 16.49
C VAL A 120 -5.95 -16.46 16.76
N VAL A 121 -6.74 -16.52 15.69
CA VAL A 121 -8.15 -16.80 15.83
C VAL A 121 -8.14 -18.26 16.27
N ASN A 122 -8.27 -18.48 17.57
CA ASN A 122 -8.59 -19.79 18.13
C ASN A 122 -10.02 -20.13 17.69
N LEU A 123 -10.22 -20.35 16.40
CA LEU A 123 -11.39 -21.04 15.91
C LEU A 123 -11.22 -22.47 16.38
N THR A 124 -12.16 -22.92 17.20
CA THR A 124 -12.26 -24.33 17.56
C THR A 124 -12.21 -25.13 16.27
N GLN A 125 -11.15 -25.93 16.07
CA GLN A 125 -11.07 -26.81 14.91
C GLN A 125 -12.25 -27.76 14.98
N LEU A 126 -13.23 -27.54 14.10
CA LEU A 126 -14.38 -28.40 13.99
C LEU A 126 -13.92 -29.71 13.35
N SER A 127 -14.23 -30.83 13.99
CA SER A 127 -14.30 -32.10 13.29
C SER A 127 -15.52 -32.08 12.39
N SER A 128 -15.47 -31.31 11.29
CA SER A 128 -16.53 -31.33 10.30
C SER A 128 -16.57 -32.71 9.65
N PRO A 129 -17.76 -33.31 9.49
CA PRO A 129 -17.87 -34.54 8.73
C PRO A 129 -17.40 -34.31 7.29
N THR A 130 -16.65 -35.26 6.74
CA THR A 130 -16.20 -35.20 5.34
C THR A 130 -17.29 -35.75 4.45
N PHE A 131 -17.76 -34.96 3.48
CA PHE A 131 -18.68 -35.46 2.48
C PHE A 131 -17.95 -36.40 1.50
N SER A 132 -18.46 -37.62 1.34
CA SER A 132 -17.85 -38.65 0.47
C SER A 132 -18.06 -38.37 -1.03
N GLY A 133 -18.96 -37.45 -1.38
CA GLY A 133 -19.39 -37.22 -2.76
C GLY A 133 -20.56 -38.12 -3.20
N ASP A 134 -21.00 -39.09 -2.38
CA ASP A 134 -22.13 -39.96 -2.71
C ASP A 134 -23.46 -39.28 -2.37
N PRO A 135 -24.32 -38.97 -3.37
CA PRO A 135 -25.63 -38.36 -3.13
C PRO A 135 -26.56 -39.20 -2.25
N LYS A 136 -26.36 -40.53 -2.17
CA LYS A 136 -27.15 -41.40 -1.28
C LYS A 136 -26.92 -41.09 0.20
N THR A 137 -25.72 -40.61 0.53
CA THR A 137 -25.34 -40.25 1.91
C THR A 137 -25.60 -38.78 2.24
N TRP A 138 -26.16 -38.00 1.31
CA TRP A 138 -26.35 -36.55 1.46
C TRP A 138 -27.15 -36.17 2.70
N ARG A 139 -28.24 -36.89 2.98
CA ARG A 139 -29.09 -36.62 4.16
C ARG A 139 -28.33 -36.84 5.47
N GLU A 140 -27.56 -37.91 5.54
CA GLU A 140 -26.76 -38.26 6.73
C GLU A 140 -25.62 -37.27 6.95
N PHE A 141 -24.92 -36.90 5.88
CA PHE A 141 -23.93 -35.85 5.89
C PHE A 141 -24.50 -34.53 6.43
N TRP A 142 -25.65 -34.07 5.90
CA TRP A 142 -26.28 -32.84 6.38
C TRP A 142 -26.72 -32.93 7.84
N SER A 143 -27.28 -34.08 8.26
CA SER A 143 -27.69 -34.26 9.66
C SER A 143 -26.49 -34.19 10.61
N SER A 144 -25.35 -34.80 10.24
CA SER A 144 -24.12 -34.76 11.04
C SER A 144 -23.48 -33.37 11.04
N PHE A 145 -23.51 -32.67 9.89
CA PHE A 145 -23.02 -31.31 9.77
C PHE A 145 -23.86 -30.34 10.62
N GLU A 146 -25.19 -30.41 10.48
CA GLU A 146 -26.14 -29.58 11.23
C GLU A 146 -25.98 -29.80 12.74
N ALA A 147 -25.89 -31.06 13.18
CA ALA A 147 -25.63 -31.40 14.58
C ALA A 147 -24.28 -30.85 15.08
N SER A 148 -23.22 -30.92 14.26
CA SER A 148 -21.91 -30.35 14.59
C SER A 148 -21.94 -28.84 14.76
N VAL A 149 -22.74 -28.13 13.95
CA VAL A 149 -22.90 -26.67 14.04
C VAL A 149 -23.75 -26.29 15.26
N HIS A 150 -24.85 -26.98 15.53
CA HIS A 150 -25.78 -26.63 16.62
C HIS A 150 -25.32 -27.10 18.00
N SER A 151 -24.40 -28.07 18.08
CA SER A 151 -23.77 -28.44 19.35
C SER A 151 -22.81 -27.35 19.86
N GLN A 152 -22.60 -26.28 19.09
CA GLN A 152 -21.84 -25.13 19.57
C GLN A 152 -22.66 -24.39 20.62
N ASN A 153 -22.08 -24.26 21.82
CA ASN A 153 -22.47 -23.21 22.73
C ASN A 153 -22.06 -21.89 22.08
N ILE A 154 -22.95 -21.29 21.30
CA ILE A 154 -22.82 -19.89 20.94
C ILE A 154 -22.88 -19.16 22.28
N PRO A 155 -21.81 -18.47 22.73
CA PRO A 155 -21.89 -17.72 23.97
C PRO A 155 -23.00 -16.68 23.79
N ASP A 156 -23.96 -16.66 24.72
CA ASP A 156 -24.95 -15.59 24.77
C ASP A 156 -24.21 -14.25 24.79
N ILE A 157 -24.55 -13.38 23.84
CA ILE A 157 -24.06 -12.00 23.74
C ILE A 157 -24.78 -11.14 24.77
#